data_AF-X1MXW9-F1
#
_entry.id   AF-X1MXW9-F1
#
_cell.length_a   1.000
_cell.length_b   1.000
_cell.length_c   1.000
_cell.angle_alpha   90.00
_cell.angle_beta   90.00
_cell.angle_gamma   90.00
#
_symmetry.space_group_name_H-M   'P 1'
#
loop_
_entity.id
_entity.type
_entity.pdbx_description
1 polymer ?
#
loop_
_entity_poly.entity_id
_entity_poly.type
_entity_poly.pdbx_seq_one_letter_code
_entity_poly.pdbx_strand_id
1 'polypeptide(L)'
;MKRNILLIVLVGGTIFSPLFFAQAAVGISPVTFELTGSPGDVIINQLKVYNPSSDTIIGIKMEVEDIAPTGETGHVTVEPAETETYSLARWVKTEPEEFTLNPREEKFVTFTI
;
A
#
# COMPACT_ATOMS: atom_id res chain seq x y z
N MET A 1 -28.92 -40.87 51.20
CA MET A 1 -27.49 -40.53 51.27
C MET A 1 -27.08 -39.93 49.93
N LYS A 2 -26.87 -38.61 49.89
CA LYS A 2 -26.52 -37.85 48.67
C LYS A 2 -25.00 -37.82 48.55
N ARG A 3 -24.44 -38.29 47.44
CA ARG A 3 -23.01 -38.14 47.10
C ARG A 3 -22.93 -37.66 45.65
N ASN A 4 -23.04 -36.34 45.47
CA ASN A 4 -22.75 -35.69 44.20
C ASN A 4 -21.36 -35.07 44.31
N ILE A 5 -20.40 -35.76 43.71
CA ILE A 5 -19.04 -35.29 43.46
C ILE A 5 -19.06 -34.50 42.14
N LEU A 6 -18.63 -33.24 42.24
CA LEU A 6 -17.88 -32.42 41.30
C LEU A 6 -18.14 -32.57 39.79
N LEU A 7 -18.43 -31.44 39.12
CA LEU A 7 -17.68 -31.07 37.91
C LEU A 7 -17.66 -29.53 37.78
N ILE A 8 -16.62 -28.97 38.38
CA ILE A 8 -16.13 -27.62 38.15
C ILE A 8 -15.29 -27.68 36.87
N VAL A 9 -15.84 -27.25 35.72
CA VAL A 9 -15.05 -26.74 34.59
C VAL A 9 -15.92 -25.73 33.83
N LEU A 10 -15.88 -24.47 34.26
CA LEU A 10 -16.48 -23.34 33.51
C LEU A 10 -15.49 -22.18 33.35
N VAL A 11 -14.19 -22.45 33.27
CA VAL A 11 -13.14 -21.42 33.11
C VAL A 11 -11.95 -21.96 32.28
N GLY A 12 -12.22 -22.64 31.17
CA GLY A 12 -11.16 -23.30 30.37
C GLY A 12 -11.29 -23.17 28.86
N GLY A 13 -12.04 -22.19 28.36
CA GLY A 13 -12.43 -22.14 26.94
C GLY A 13 -12.05 -20.87 26.17
N THR A 14 -11.18 -20.00 26.68
CA THR A 14 -10.94 -18.68 26.08
C THR A 14 -9.50 -18.37 25.68
N ILE A 15 -8.60 -19.35 25.62
CA ILE A 15 -7.20 -19.08 25.32
C ILE A 15 -6.68 -20.06 24.27
N PHE A 16 -7.06 -19.86 23.00
CA PHE A 16 -6.28 -20.23 21.81
C PHE A 16 -7.08 -19.81 20.57
N SER A 17 -7.43 -18.52 20.50
CA SER A 17 -7.72 -17.90 19.21
C SER A 17 -6.36 -17.65 18.55
N PRO A 18 -6.01 -18.31 17.43
CA PRO A 18 -4.89 -17.85 16.64
C PRO A 18 -5.25 -16.45 16.16
N LEU A 19 -4.47 -15.45 16.59
CA LEU A 19 -4.51 -14.12 16.02
C LEU A 19 -4.12 -14.26 14.55
N PHE A 20 -5.11 -14.34 13.67
CA PHE A 20 -4.89 -14.25 12.23
C PHE A 20 -4.47 -12.82 11.93
N PHE A 21 -3.16 -12.57 11.93
CA PHE A 21 -2.60 -11.35 11.37
C PHE A 21 -2.70 -11.48 9.85
N ALA A 22 -3.68 -10.80 9.25
CA ALA A 22 -3.74 -10.63 7.81
C ALA A 22 -2.56 -9.76 7.38
N GLN A 23 -1.45 -10.39 6.98
CA GLN A 23 -0.32 -9.68 6.38
C GLN A 23 -0.65 -9.41 4.91
N ALA A 24 -1.21 -8.24 4.63
CA ALA A 24 -1.40 -7.78 3.26
C ALA A 24 -0.03 -7.34 2.71
N ALA A 25 0.47 -8.07 1.71
CA ALA A 25 1.62 -7.65 0.92
C ALA A 25 1.12 -7.12 -0.42
N VAL A 26 1.72 -6.05 -0.92
CA VAL A 26 1.45 -5.50 -2.25
C VAL A 26 2.74 -5.57 -3.07
N GLY A 27 2.64 -6.06 -4.29
CA GLY A 27 3.73 -6.09 -5.24
C GLY A 27 3.65 -4.91 -6.21
N ILE A 28 4.78 -4.25 -6.46
CA ILE A 28 4.88 -3.11 -7.38
C ILE A 28 6.08 -3.34 -8.31
N SER A 29 5.91 -3.11 -9.61
CA SER A 29 7.00 -3.25 -10.58
C SER A 29 6.81 -2.33 -11.80
N PRO A 30 7.82 -1.53 -12.19
CA PRO A 30 9.06 -1.25 -11.45
C PRO A 30 8.78 -0.31 -10.25
N VAL A 31 9.74 -0.23 -9.32
CA VAL A 31 9.66 0.65 -8.13
C VAL A 31 10.26 2.03 -8.36
N THR A 32 11.00 2.22 -9.45
CA THR A 32 11.70 3.47 -9.76
C THR A 32 11.68 3.70 -11.26
N PHE A 33 11.54 4.96 -11.64
CA PHE A 33 11.57 5.42 -13.02
C PHE A 33 12.61 6.54 -13.15
N GLU A 34 13.43 6.47 -14.19
CA GLU A 34 14.29 7.58 -14.61
C GLU A 34 13.63 8.23 -15.83
N LEU A 35 13.18 9.48 -15.66
CA LEU A 35 12.42 10.21 -16.67
C LEU A 35 13.21 11.44 -17.10
N THR A 36 13.24 11.69 -18.42
CA THR A 36 13.82 12.91 -19.00
C THR A 36 12.80 13.51 -19.94
N GLY A 37 12.66 14.83 -19.91
CA GLY A 37 11.67 15.54 -20.72
C GLY A 37 12.12 16.98 -20.98
N SER A 38 11.64 17.53 -22.10
CA SER A 38 11.79 18.93 -22.47
C SER A 38 10.55 19.73 -22.06
N PRO A 39 10.65 21.06 -21.91
CA PRO A 39 9.49 21.90 -21.65
C PRO A 39 8.38 21.69 -22.70
N GLY A 40 7.18 21.29 -22.24
CA GLY A 40 6.03 21.02 -23.09
C GLY A 40 5.83 19.56 -23.46
N ASP A 41 6.75 18.66 -23.10
CA ASP A 41 6.58 17.22 -23.29
C ASP A 41 5.50 16.67 -22.35
N VAL A 42 4.80 15.64 -22.81
CA VAL A 42 3.89 14.83 -21.99
C VAL A 42 4.48 13.43 -21.89
N ILE A 43 4.77 12.98 -20.68
CA ILE A 43 5.40 11.68 -20.44
C ILE A 43 4.35 10.72 -19.91
N ILE A 44 4.17 9.58 -20.60
CA ILE A 44 3.22 8.53 -20.21
C ILE A 44 3.99 7.25 -19.93
N ASN A 45 3.81 6.68 -18.74
CA ASN A 45 4.42 5.41 -18.34
C ASN A 45 3.43 4.55 -17.54
N GLN A 46 3.83 3.30 -17.30
CA GLN A 46 2.99 2.34 -16.58
C GLN A 46 3.79 1.60 -15.53
N LEU A 47 3.13 1.34 -14.40
CA LEU A 47 3.61 0.45 -13.35
C LEU A 47 2.59 -0.64 -13.10
N LYS A 48 3.07 -1.83 -12.77
CA LYS A 48 2.25 -2.98 -12.43
C LYS A 48 2.10 -3.08 -10.93
N VAL A 49 0.86 -3.09 -10.46
CA VAL A 49 0.49 -3.38 -9.07
C VAL A 49 -0.14 -4.77 -9.04
N TYR A 50 0.31 -5.63 -8.14
CA TYR A 50 -0.20 -6.99 -8.05
C TYR A 50 -0.36 -7.45 -6.60
N ASN A 51 -1.33 -8.33 -6.40
CA ASN A 51 -1.62 -8.94 -5.12
C ASN A 51 -0.98 -10.34 -5.04
N PRO A 52 0.14 -10.51 -4.31
CA PRO A 52 0.78 -11.81 -4.13
C PRO A 52 -0.03 -12.77 -3.22
N SER A 53 -1.02 -12.28 -2.48
CA SER A 53 -1.84 -13.11 -1.59
C SER A 53 -2.69 -14.12 -2.36
N SER A 54 -2.92 -15.28 -1.76
CA SER A 54 -3.79 -16.34 -2.28
C SER A 54 -5.23 -16.27 -1.77
N ASP A 55 -5.52 -15.47 -0.75
CA ASP A 55 -6.81 -15.47 -0.07
C ASP A 55 -7.34 -14.08 0.32
N THR A 56 -6.49 -13.05 0.24
CA THR A 56 -6.82 -11.70 0.71
C THR A 56 -7.13 -10.78 -0.46
N ILE A 57 -8.22 -10.02 -0.36
CA ILE A 57 -8.54 -8.91 -1.27
C ILE A 57 -7.87 -7.63 -0.74
N ILE A 58 -7.25 -6.85 -1.62
CA ILE A 58 -6.54 -5.62 -1.25
C ILE A 58 -7.17 -4.42 -1.95
N GLY A 59 -7.51 -3.38 -1.18
CA GLY A 59 -7.84 -2.06 -1.73
C GLY A 59 -6.58 -1.23 -1.94
N ILE A 60 -6.45 -0.62 -3.11
CA ILE A 60 -5.32 0.21 -3.51
C ILE A 60 -5.82 1.62 -3.79
N LYS A 61 -5.10 2.60 -3.25
CA LYS A 61 -5.25 4.02 -3.55
C LYS A 61 -3.90 4.57 -3.96
N MET A 62 -3.86 5.24 -5.10
CA MET A 62 -2.66 5.89 -5.62
C MET A 62 -2.56 7.29 -5.01
N GLU A 63 -1.39 7.63 -4.50
CA GLU A 63 -1.09 8.95 -3.96
C GLU A 63 0.22 9.44 -4.59
N VAL A 64 0.26 10.72 -4.93
CA VAL A 64 1.43 11.39 -5.51
C VAL A 64 1.87 12.45 -4.51
N GLU A 65 3.10 12.33 -4.05
CA GLU A 65 3.69 13.19 -3.04
C GLU A 65 5.07 13.66 -3.51
N ASP A 66 5.52 14.80 -2.97
CA ASP A 66 6.86 15.29 -3.22
C ASP A 66 7.83 14.62 -2.23
N ILE A 67 9.10 14.53 -2.64
CA ILE A 67 10.18 14.09 -1.76
C ILE A 67 11.16 15.22 -1.55
N ALA A 68 11.60 15.39 -0.31
CA ALA A 68 12.56 16.41 0.08
C ALA A 68 13.72 15.79 0.87
N PRO A 69 14.93 16.36 0.77
CA PRO A 69 16.03 15.98 1.64
C PRO A 69 15.80 16.53 3.06
N THR A 70 16.12 15.75 4.08
CA THR A 70 16.08 16.15 5.48
C THR A 70 17.38 15.83 6.21
N GLY A 71 17.76 16.74 7.12
CA GLY A 71 19.01 16.67 7.89
C GLY A 71 20.28 16.89 7.07
N GLU A 72 21.42 16.92 7.75
CA GLU A 72 22.73 17.19 7.12
C GLU A 72 23.22 16.06 6.20
N THR A 73 22.66 14.86 6.37
CA THR A 73 22.99 13.65 5.60
C THR A 73 22.08 13.43 4.40
N GLY A 74 21.04 14.27 4.22
CA GLY A 74 20.15 14.22 3.07
C GLY A 74 19.24 12.99 3.03
N HIS A 75 18.68 12.58 4.18
CA HIS A 75 17.68 11.51 4.19
C HIS A 75 16.44 11.94 3.40
N VAL A 76 15.73 10.99 2.80
CA VAL A 76 14.49 11.30 2.09
C VAL A 76 13.35 11.41 3.09
N THR A 77 12.64 12.53 3.07
CA THR A 77 11.32 12.66 3.69
C THR A 77 10.27 12.78 2.60
N VAL A 78 9.08 12.26 2.88
CA VAL A 78 7.91 12.46 2.03
C VAL A 78 7.15 13.65 2.57
N GLU A 79 6.84 14.60 1.70
CA GLU A 79 6.09 15.79 2.04
C GLU A 79 4.76 15.77 1.29
N PRO A 80 3.68 16.26 1.91
CA PRO A 80 2.43 16.46 1.17
C PRO A 80 2.70 17.28 -0.09
N ALA A 81 2.03 16.91 -1.17
CA ALA A 81 2.09 17.67 -2.42
C ALA A 81 1.85 19.17 -2.14
N GLU A 82 2.57 20.02 -2.88
CA GLU A 82 2.40 21.49 -2.85
C GLU A 82 2.91 22.22 -1.59
N THR A 83 3.72 21.56 -0.77
CA THR A 83 4.45 22.24 0.33
C THR A 83 5.46 23.27 -0.20
N GLU A 84 6.00 23.04 -1.40
CA GLU A 84 6.98 23.91 -2.04
C GLU A 84 6.49 24.53 -3.37
N THR A 85 7.11 25.66 -3.76
CA THR A 85 6.75 26.40 -4.99
C THR A 85 6.86 25.52 -6.25
N TYR A 86 7.81 24.58 -6.26
CA TYR A 86 8.14 23.70 -7.39
C TYR A 86 7.84 22.22 -7.08
N SER A 87 6.59 21.91 -6.80
CA SER A 87 6.10 20.53 -6.69
C SER A 87 5.91 19.91 -8.06
N LEU A 88 6.49 18.72 -8.30
CA LEU A 88 6.19 17.92 -9.50
C LEU A 88 4.87 17.16 -9.35
N ALA A 89 4.47 16.86 -8.10
CA ALA A 89 3.26 16.09 -7.82
C ALA A 89 2.01 16.65 -8.52
N ARG A 90 1.90 17.99 -8.64
CA ARG A 90 0.78 18.67 -9.32
C ARG A 90 0.62 18.35 -10.82
N TRP A 91 1.68 17.89 -11.48
CA TRP A 91 1.66 17.54 -12.90
C TRP A 91 1.41 16.05 -13.12
N VAL A 92 1.64 15.23 -12.10
CA VAL A 92 1.46 13.79 -12.21
C VAL A 92 0.00 13.41 -12.01
N LYS A 93 -0.53 12.58 -12.91
CA LYS A 93 -1.85 11.95 -12.79
C LYS A 93 -1.72 10.44 -12.90
N THR A 94 -2.50 9.69 -12.14
CA THR A 94 -2.51 8.22 -12.19
C THR A 94 -3.89 7.70 -12.58
N GLU A 95 -3.95 6.70 -13.44
CA GLU A 95 -5.20 6.03 -13.84
C GLU A 95 -4.99 4.50 -13.80
N PRO A 96 -5.77 3.75 -13.00
CA PRO A 96 -6.79 4.23 -12.06
C PRO A 96 -6.21 4.83 -10.76
N GLU A 97 -6.93 5.76 -10.13
CA GLU A 97 -6.57 6.34 -8.82
C GLU A 97 -6.91 5.40 -7.65
N GLU A 98 -8.03 4.69 -7.73
CA GLU A 98 -8.49 3.75 -6.70
C GLU A 98 -9.00 2.47 -7.34
N PHE A 99 -8.63 1.32 -6.78
CA PHE A 99 -9.09 0.02 -7.26
C PHE A 99 -8.89 -1.08 -6.23
N THR A 100 -9.57 -2.20 -6.45
CA THR A 100 -9.39 -3.41 -5.67
C THR A 100 -8.64 -4.46 -6.49
N LEU A 101 -7.81 -5.26 -5.82
CA LEU A 101 -7.16 -6.45 -6.37
C LEU A 101 -7.61 -7.69 -5.59
N ASN A 102 -8.21 -8.63 -6.31
CA ASN A 102 -8.50 -9.97 -5.80
C ASN A 102 -7.19 -10.76 -5.58
N PRO A 103 -7.23 -11.90 -4.88
CA PRO A 103 -6.07 -12.76 -4.74
C PRO A 103 -5.44 -13.10 -6.09
N ARG A 104 -4.11 -12.96 -6.19
CA ARG A 104 -3.33 -13.18 -7.42
C ARG A 104 -3.68 -12.29 -8.61
N GLU A 105 -4.47 -11.24 -8.40
CA GLU A 105 -4.78 -10.26 -9.44
C GLU A 105 -3.65 -9.25 -9.62
N GLU A 106 -3.47 -8.80 -10.85
CA GLU A 106 -2.57 -7.71 -11.20
C GLU A 106 -3.29 -6.67 -12.06
N LYS A 107 -2.85 -5.41 -11.94
CA LYS A 107 -3.39 -4.29 -12.70
C LYS A 107 -2.26 -3.33 -13.07
N PHE A 108 -2.34 -2.77 -14.27
CA PHE A 108 -1.47 -1.69 -14.70
C PHE A 108 -2.08 -0.35 -14.29
N VAL A 109 -1.27 0.48 -13.66
CA VAL A 109 -1.56 1.88 -13.40
C VAL A 109 -0.73 2.70 -14.36
N THR A 110 -1.41 3.52 -15.15
CA THR A 110 -0.76 4.49 -16.05
C THR A 110 -0.54 5.76 -15.28
N PHE A 111 0.64 6.35 -15.35
CA PHE A 111 0.88 7.70 -14.88
C PHE A 111 1.30 8.62 -16.02
N THR A 112 0.83 9.86 -15.97
CA THR A 112 1.10 10.92 -16.94
C THR A 112 1.68 12.11 -16.22
N ILE A 113 2.76 12.70 -16.76
CA ILE A 113 3.39 13.93 -16.29
C ILE A 113 3.32 14.97 -17.41
#